data_AF-A0A4P7HLK3-F1
#
_entry.id   AF-A0A4P7HLK3-F1
#
_cell.length_a   1.000
_cell.length_b   1.000
_cell.length_c   1.000
_cell.angle_alpha   90.00
_cell.angle_beta   90.00
_cell.angle_gamma   90.00
#
_symmetry.space_group_name_H-M   'P 1'
#
loop_
_entity.id
_entity.type
_entity.pdbx_description
1 polymer ?
#
loop_
_entity_poly.entity_id
_entity_poly.type
_entity_poly.pdbx_seq_one_letter_code
_entity_poly.pdbx_strand_id
1 'polypeptide(L)'
;MTPSERKEAVEYAARELEEILSSEAILNALTPEERRCDEYCEALWKLREKSATAQRFAMLSGLDLTQLRPIVEKPAIQASDDAEEAGGQDNYLTHLTRLLAASDSDPISFDALFRHAAELYRRGEWPVPQLRKFKDEVDSEERARPRNSKPRNVEERDDFIAMVIHEVHCIFNVPLTRNDASDHCDSACDIVAEAMTVIRKSPSSIDSMRKIWSKRALAV
;
A
#
# COMPACT_ATOMS: atom_id res chain seq x y z
N MET A 1 31.11 14.59 16.21
CA MET A 1 31.14 13.20 16.70
C MET A 1 32.51 12.61 16.38
N THR A 2 33.06 11.75 17.24
CA THR A 2 34.32 11.05 16.93
C THR A 2 34.08 9.93 15.91
N PRO A 3 35.10 9.48 15.16
CA PRO A 3 34.95 8.35 14.23
C PRO A 3 34.48 7.05 14.91
N SER A 4 34.86 6.82 16.16
CA SER A 4 34.44 5.63 16.93
C SER A 4 32.95 5.71 17.29
N GLU A 5 32.49 6.83 17.81
CA GLU A 5 31.07 7.06 18.14
C GLU A 5 30.20 6.99 16.89
N ARG A 6 30.68 7.51 15.75
CA ARG A 6 29.96 7.41 14.48
C ARG A 6 29.80 5.96 14.05
N LYS A 7 30.88 5.19 14.11
CA LYS A 7 30.85 3.77 13.75
C LYS A 7 29.84 3.02 14.61
N GLU A 8 29.84 3.25 15.92
CA GLU A 8 28.87 2.66 16.84
C GLU A 8 27.42 3.05 16.50
N ALA A 9 27.17 4.32 16.19
CA ALA A 9 25.84 4.79 15.79
C ALA A 9 25.34 4.16 14.49
N VAL A 10 26.23 4.01 13.50
CA VAL A 10 25.91 3.35 12.22
C VAL A 10 25.64 1.85 12.42
N GLU A 11 26.46 1.16 13.22
CA GLU A 11 26.27 -0.25 13.54
C GLU A 11 24.97 -0.50 14.30
N TYR A 12 24.64 0.36 15.26
CA TYR A 12 23.35 0.35 15.96
C TYR A 12 22.20 0.50 14.97
N ALA A 13 22.18 1.59 14.19
CA ALA A 13 21.09 1.84 13.24
C ALA A 13 20.94 0.73 12.20
N ALA A 14 22.06 0.17 11.72
CA ALA A 14 22.05 -0.93 10.75
C ALA A 14 21.36 -2.18 11.29
N ARG A 15 21.63 -2.54 12.56
CA ARG A 15 20.99 -3.70 13.21
C ARG A 15 19.49 -3.49 13.37
N GLU A 16 19.07 -2.35 13.92
CA GLU A 16 17.64 -2.06 14.11
C GLU A 16 16.88 -2.04 12.77
N LEU A 17 17.48 -1.43 11.74
CA LEU A 17 16.90 -1.42 10.39
C LEU A 17 16.82 -2.81 9.77
N GLU A 18 17.84 -3.65 9.95
CA GLU A 18 17.84 -5.00 9.39
C GLU A 18 16.72 -5.87 10.01
N GLU A 19 16.52 -5.76 11.33
CA GLU A 19 15.43 -6.43 12.03
C GLU A 19 14.07 -5.95 11.52
N ILE A 20 13.83 -4.64 11.51
CA ILE A 20 12.52 -4.09 11.13
C ILE A 20 12.20 -4.34 9.66
N LEU A 21 13.16 -4.10 8.75
CA LEU A 21 12.93 -4.26 7.31
C LEU A 21 12.79 -5.72 6.88
N SER A 22 13.20 -6.66 7.72
CA SER A 22 13.01 -8.10 7.51
C SER A 22 11.76 -8.64 8.21
N SER A 23 11.06 -7.82 8.98
CA SER A 23 9.84 -8.23 9.70
C SER A 23 8.69 -8.55 8.74
N GLU A 24 7.86 -9.51 9.14
CA GLU A 24 6.64 -9.85 8.40
C GLU A 24 5.70 -8.65 8.27
N ALA A 25 5.71 -7.73 9.24
CA ALA A 25 4.91 -6.50 9.20
C ALA A 25 5.26 -5.65 7.98
N ILE A 26 6.55 -5.49 7.65
CA ILE A 26 6.99 -4.75 6.46
C ILE A 26 6.82 -5.56 5.18
N LEU A 27 7.18 -6.84 5.22
CA LEU A 27 7.11 -7.70 4.03
C LEU A 27 5.67 -7.88 3.53
N ASN A 28 4.71 -7.94 4.45
CA ASN A 28 3.28 -8.13 4.16
C ASN A 28 2.48 -6.82 4.16
N ALA A 29 3.10 -5.68 4.46
CA ALA A 29 2.42 -4.38 4.42
C ALA A 29 1.81 -4.10 3.04
N LEU A 30 0.71 -3.37 3.05
CA LEU A 30 -0.02 -3.00 1.84
C LEU A 30 0.49 -1.67 1.29
N THR A 31 0.76 -1.65 -0.01
CA THR A 31 1.00 -0.43 -0.77
C THR A 31 -0.24 0.47 -0.73
N PRO A 32 -0.10 1.79 -0.94
CA PRO A 32 -1.24 2.71 -1.00
C PRO A 32 -2.32 2.29 -2.00
N GLU A 33 -1.92 1.74 -3.15
CA GLU A 33 -2.83 1.20 -4.16
C GLU A 33 -3.62 -0.01 -3.64
N GLU A 34 -2.95 -0.97 -2.98
CA GLU A 34 -3.60 -2.13 -2.36
C GLU A 34 -4.57 -1.71 -1.25
N ARG A 35 -4.18 -0.77 -0.38
CA ARG A 35 -5.07 -0.26 0.67
C ARG A 35 -6.32 0.40 0.09
N ARG A 36 -6.16 1.19 -0.98
CA ARG A 36 -7.29 1.86 -1.63
C ARG A 36 -8.27 0.87 -2.26
N CYS A 37 -7.77 -0.25 -2.81
CA CYS A 37 -8.63 -1.36 -3.23
C CYS A 37 -9.41 -1.97 -2.05
N ASP A 38 -8.73 -2.26 -0.94
CA ASP A 38 -9.38 -2.80 0.27
C ASP A 38 -10.44 -1.83 0.84
N GLU A 39 -10.18 -0.52 0.82
CA GLU A 39 -11.16 0.52 1.20
C GLU A 39 -12.41 0.51 0.29
N TYR A 40 -12.24 0.32 -1.01
CA TYR A 40 -13.37 0.18 -1.93
C TYR A 40 -14.17 -1.10 -1.66
N CYS A 41 -13.51 -2.23 -1.37
CA CYS A 41 -14.18 -3.45 -0.93
C CYS A 41 -15.03 -3.22 0.33
N GLU A 42 -14.46 -2.57 1.34
CA GLU A 42 -15.17 -2.24 2.58
C GLU A 42 -16.35 -1.29 2.34
N ALA A 43 -16.19 -0.29 1.47
CA ALA A 43 -17.26 0.64 1.12
C ALA A 43 -18.42 -0.08 0.40
N LEU A 44 -18.11 -0.95 -0.57
CA LEU A 44 -19.10 -1.76 -1.29
C LEU A 44 -19.85 -2.69 -0.33
N TRP A 45 -19.13 -3.34 0.58
CA TRP A 45 -19.72 -4.21 1.60
C TRP A 45 -20.71 -3.44 2.49
N LYS A 46 -20.27 -2.30 3.05
CA LYS A 46 -21.12 -1.45 3.91
C LYS A 46 -22.35 -0.93 3.19
N LEU A 47 -22.20 -0.53 1.92
CA LEU A 47 -23.32 -0.08 1.10
C LEU A 47 -24.35 -1.21 0.93
N ARG A 48 -23.88 -2.44 0.69
CA ARG A 48 -24.74 -3.61 0.50
C ARG A 48 -25.44 -4.03 1.79
N GLU A 49 -24.72 -4.05 2.91
CA GLU A 49 -25.28 -4.34 4.23
C GLU A 49 -26.43 -3.38 4.58
N LYS A 50 -26.28 -2.10 4.19
CA LYS A 50 -27.29 -1.05 4.46
C LYS A 50 -28.33 -0.89 3.36
N SER A 51 -28.15 -1.51 2.19
CA SER A 51 -29.04 -1.33 1.05
C SER A 51 -30.32 -2.14 1.24
N ALA A 52 -31.45 -1.44 1.39
CA ALA A 52 -32.77 -2.07 1.45
C ALA A 52 -33.05 -2.92 0.20
N THR A 53 -32.56 -2.54 -0.98
CA THR A 53 -32.69 -3.32 -2.20
C THR A 53 -31.86 -4.60 -2.15
N ALA A 54 -30.62 -4.56 -1.65
CA ALA A 54 -29.79 -5.75 -1.49
C ALA A 54 -30.35 -6.70 -0.42
N GLN A 55 -30.82 -6.15 0.71
CA GLN A 55 -31.50 -6.89 1.77
C GLN A 55 -32.79 -7.53 1.25
N ARG A 56 -33.58 -6.81 0.45
CA ARG A 56 -34.84 -7.29 -0.13
C ARG A 56 -34.61 -8.34 -1.21
N PHE A 57 -33.56 -8.20 -2.02
CA PHE A 57 -33.14 -9.24 -2.97
C PHE A 57 -32.71 -10.52 -2.24
N ALA A 58 -31.89 -10.42 -1.19
CA ALA A 58 -31.51 -11.57 -0.36
C ALA A 58 -32.72 -12.26 0.28
N MET A 59 -33.64 -11.46 0.83
CA MET A 59 -34.89 -11.95 1.43
C MET A 59 -35.79 -12.66 0.41
N LEU A 60 -35.93 -12.12 -0.80
CA LEU A 60 -36.80 -12.67 -1.86
C LEU A 60 -36.19 -13.89 -2.56
N SER A 61 -34.87 -13.98 -2.64
CA SER A 61 -34.17 -15.10 -3.30
C SER A 61 -33.97 -16.31 -2.39
N GLY A 62 -34.26 -16.19 -1.08
CA GLY A 62 -33.97 -17.25 -0.10
C GLY A 62 -32.47 -17.53 0.05
N LEU A 63 -31.61 -16.65 -0.51
CA LEU A 63 -30.16 -16.74 -0.41
C LEU A 63 -29.76 -16.20 0.96
N ASP A 64 -29.26 -17.10 1.80
CA ASP A 64 -28.47 -16.71 2.96
C ASP A 64 -27.22 -15.97 2.44
N LEU A 65 -27.10 -14.67 2.73
CA LEU A 65 -25.96 -13.84 2.32
C LEU A 65 -24.62 -14.35 2.86
N THR A 66 -24.63 -15.30 3.80
CA THR A 66 -23.44 -15.98 4.32
C THR A 66 -23.09 -17.28 3.59
N GLN A 67 -23.97 -17.80 2.72
CA GLN A 67 -23.76 -19.03 1.93
C GLN A 67 -23.95 -18.77 0.43
N LEU A 68 -23.00 -18.06 -0.17
CA LEU A 68 -23.07 -17.63 -1.56
C LEU A 68 -22.82 -18.79 -2.54
N ARG A 69 -23.84 -19.10 -3.35
CA ARG A 69 -23.71 -19.61 -4.74
C ARG A 69 -24.67 -18.87 -5.68
N PRO A 70 -24.37 -18.85 -6.99
CA PRO A 70 -24.47 -17.65 -7.82
C PRO A 70 -25.82 -17.55 -8.52
N ILE A 71 -26.42 -16.36 -8.51
CA ILE A 71 -27.50 -16.00 -9.43
C ILE A 71 -27.33 -14.52 -9.75
N VAL A 72 -27.08 -14.19 -11.02
CA VAL A 72 -27.90 -13.29 -11.84
C VAL A 72 -27.16 -13.05 -13.17
N GLU A 73 -27.83 -13.49 -14.23
CA GLU A 73 -27.60 -13.12 -15.62
C GLU A 73 -27.68 -11.60 -15.80
N LYS A 74 -26.83 -11.11 -16.69
CA LYS A 74 -26.79 -9.75 -17.24
C LYS A 74 -28.19 -9.10 -17.35
N PRO A 75 -28.50 -7.99 -16.65
CA PRO A 75 -29.64 -7.17 -17.02
C PRO A 75 -29.22 -6.21 -18.14
N ALA A 76 -29.96 -6.25 -19.23
CA ALA A 76 -30.01 -5.18 -20.20
C ALA A 76 -30.65 -3.93 -19.56
N ILE A 77 -29.95 -2.80 -19.67
CA ILE A 77 -30.41 -1.40 -19.78
C ILE A 77 -31.78 -1.07 -19.14
N GLN A 78 -31.80 -0.15 -18.16
CA GLN A 78 -32.62 1.08 -18.24
C GLN A 78 -32.16 2.09 -17.18
N ALA A 79 -31.91 3.33 -17.64
CA ALA A 79 -31.57 4.48 -16.82
C ALA A 79 -32.80 4.94 -16.01
N SER A 80 -32.59 5.28 -14.74
CA SER A 80 -33.49 6.14 -13.99
C SER A 80 -32.70 7.23 -13.27
N ASP A 81 -33.18 8.45 -13.43
CA ASP A 81 -32.70 9.68 -12.82
C ASP A 81 -32.91 9.66 -11.31
N ASP A 82 -31.84 9.42 -10.55
CA ASP A 82 -31.71 9.83 -9.14
C ASP A 82 -30.23 10.21 -8.92
N ALA A 83 -29.88 11.38 -9.45
CA ALA A 83 -28.55 11.96 -9.35
C ALA A 83 -28.45 12.81 -8.08
N GLU A 84 -28.07 12.21 -6.95
CA GLU A 84 -27.49 12.98 -5.83
C GLU A 84 -26.52 12.20 -4.90
N GLU A 85 -26.02 11.02 -5.29
CA GLU A 85 -24.87 10.35 -4.64
C GLU A 85 -23.80 9.83 -5.63
N ALA A 86 -23.76 10.37 -6.85
CA ALA A 86 -22.89 9.89 -7.95
C ALA A 86 -21.38 10.21 -7.81
N GLY A 87 -20.95 10.81 -6.69
CA GLY A 87 -19.54 11.19 -6.48
C GLY A 87 -18.60 10.02 -6.13
N GLY A 88 -19.12 8.86 -5.69
CA GLY A 88 -18.30 7.72 -5.26
C GLY A 88 -17.97 6.72 -6.37
N GLN A 89 -18.91 6.46 -7.28
CA GLN A 89 -18.81 5.39 -8.28
C GLN A 89 -17.86 5.76 -9.43
N ASP A 90 -17.82 7.03 -9.81
CA ASP A 90 -16.91 7.57 -10.83
C ASP A 90 -15.44 7.49 -10.36
N ASN A 91 -15.21 7.65 -9.05
CA ASN A 91 -13.88 7.55 -8.46
C ASN A 91 -13.33 6.11 -8.43
N TYR A 92 -14.19 5.11 -8.23
CA TYR A 92 -13.79 3.70 -8.23
C TYR A 92 -13.42 3.20 -9.63
N LEU A 93 -14.31 3.40 -10.61
CA LEU A 93 -14.05 2.96 -11.99
C LEU A 93 -12.85 3.70 -12.59
N THR A 94 -12.71 5.01 -12.34
CA THR A 94 -11.54 5.77 -12.76
C THR A 94 -10.25 5.22 -12.15
N HIS A 95 -10.27 4.86 -10.86
CA HIS A 95 -9.12 4.26 -10.20
C HIS A 95 -8.76 2.89 -10.80
N LEU A 96 -9.75 2.01 -11.01
CA LEU A 96 -9.55 0.71 -11.64
C LEU A 96 -9.01 0.83 -13.06
N THR A 97 -9.58 1.70 -13.89
CA THR A 97 -9.12 1.92 -15.26
C THR A 97 -7.68 2.40 -15.28
N ARG A 98 -7.30 3.29 -14.36
CA ARG A 98 -5.90 3.73 -14.21
C ARG A 98 -4.97 2.57 -13.85
N LEU A 99 -5.35 1.72 -12.88
CA LEU A 99 -4.56 0.56 -12.49
C LEU A 99 -4.44 -0.45 -13.63
N LEU A 100 -5.53 -0.75 -14.34
CA LEU A 100 -5.55 -1.66 -15.49
C LEU A 100 -4.65 -1.16 -16.63
N ALA A 101 -4.65 0.15 -16.89
CA ALA A 101 -3.77 0.74 -17.88
C ALA A 101 -2.28 0.64 -17.49
N ALA A 102 -1.97 0.64 -16.19
CA ALA A 102 -0.60 0.54 -15.68
C ALA A 102 -0.13 -0.91 -15.48
N SER A 103 -1.05 -1.87 -15.29
CA SER A 103 -0.76 -3.23 -14.81
C SER A 103 0.19 -4.03 -15.67
N ASP A 104 0.30 -3.69 -16.97
CA ASP A 104 1.18 -4.40 -17.90
C ASP A 104 2.65 -4.00 -17.73
N SER A 105 2.91 -2.87 -17.07
CA SER A 105 4.25 -2.29 -16.88
C SER A 105 4.62 -2.05 -15.41
N ASP A 106 3.63 -2.00 -14.53
CA ASP A 106 3.80 -1.73 -13.11
C ASP A 106 3.30 -2.92 -12.26
N PRO A 107 4.20 -3.63 -11.55
CA PRO A 107 3.79 -4.75 -10.69
C PRO A 107 2.96 -4.32 -9.49
N ILE A 108 3.07 -3.07 -9.01
CA ILE A 108 2.25 -2.61 -7.88
C ILE A 108 0.79 -2.53 -8.31
N SER A 109 0.53 -1.91 -9.46
CA SER A 109 -0.81 -1.89 -10.05
C SER A 109 -1.35 -3.29 -10.35
N PHE A 110 -0.49 -4.20 -10.84
CA PHE A 110 -0.85 -5.60 -11.06
C PHE A 110 -1.27 -6.29 -9.76
N ASP A 111 -0.43 -6.22 -8.72
CA ASP A 111 -0.66 -6.87 -7.43
C ASP A 111 -1.90 -6.31 -6.74
N ALA A 112 -2.11 -4.98 -6.81
CA ALA A 112 -3.30 -4.32 -6.29
C ALA A 112 -4.58 -4.83 -6.95
N LEU A 113 -4.60 -4.97 -8.29
CA LEU A 113 -5.75 -5.51 -9.01
C LEU A 113 -5.99 -7.00 -8.69
N PHE A 114 -4.91 -7.79 -8.64
CA PHE A 114 -5.00 -9.22 -8.34
C PHE A 114 -5.56 -9.45 -6.94
N ARG A 115 -5.02 -8.75 -5.95
CA ARG A 115 -5.52 -8.77 -4.56
C ARG A 115 -6.97 -8.32 -4.51
N HIS A 116 -7.31 -7.22 -5.17
CA HIS A 116 -8.68 -6.69 -5.17
C HIS A 116 -9.68 -7.69 -5.73
N ALA A 117 -9.37 -8.31 -6.87
CA ALA A 117 -10.21 -9.36 -7.44
C ALA A 117 -10.33 -10.56 -6.47
N ALA A 118 -9.22 -11.01 -5.89
CA ALA A 118 -9.21 -12.12 -4.94
C ALA A 118 -10.03 -11.83 -3.67
N GLU A 119 -9.96 -10.61 -3.16
CA GLU A 119 -10.70 -10.17 -1.98
C GLU A 119 -12.21 -10.12 -2.25
N LEU A 120 -12.62 -9.60 -3.40
CA LEU A 120 -14.01 -9.65 -3.85
C LEU A 120 -14.49 -11.10 -3.93
N TYR A 121 -13.73 -12.00 -4.56
CA TYR A 121 -14.08 -13.42 -4.63
C TYR A 121 -14.16 -14.09 -3.24
N ARG A 122 -13.23 -13.77 -2.34
CA ARG A 122 -13.21 -14.30 -0.97
C ARG A 122 -14.46 -13.92 -0.18
N ARG A 123 -15.00 -12.72 -0.44
CA ARG A 123 -16.27 -12.23 0.12
C ARG A 123 -17.50 -12.71 -0.65
N GLY A 124 -17.30 -13.52 -1.70
CA GLY A 124 -18.36 -13.99 -2.60
C GLY A 124 -18.98 -12.88 -3.45
N GLU A 125 -18.25 -11.78 -3.63
CA GLU A 125 -18.61 -10.68 -4.51
C GLU A 125 -18.10 -10.91 -5.93
N TRP A 126 -18.77 -10.26 -6.89
CA TRP A 126 -18.43 -10.35 -8.29
C TRP A 126 -17.67 -9.11 -8.72
N PRO A 127 -16.40 -9.24 -9.16
CA PRO A 127 -15.67 -8.14 -9.77
C PRO A 127 -16.42 -7.53 -10.95
N VAL A 128 -16.22 -6.22 -11.14
CA VAL A 128 -16.65 -5.52 -12.35
C VAL A 128 -16.05 -6.19 -13.60
N PRO A 129 -16.72 -6.13 -14.78
CA PRO A 129 -16.32 -6.93 -15.94
C PRO A 129 -14.85 -6.80 -16.33
N GLN A 130 -14.28 -5.60 -16.25
CA GLN A 130 -12.87 -5.35 -16.59
C GLN A 130 -11.91 -6.06 -15.62
N LEU A 131 -12.22 -6.00 -14.31
CA LEU A 131 -11.42 -6.64 -13.27
C LEU A 131 -11.55 -8.17 -13.32
N ARG A 132 -12.74 -8.67 -13.65
CA ARG A 132 -12.97 -10.10 -13.89
C ARG A 132 -12.11 -10.60 -15.04
N LYS A 133 -12.19 -9.94 -16.20
CA LYS A 133 -11.39 -10.28 -17.37
C LYS A 133 -9.89 -10.28 -17.03
N PHE A 134 -9.41 -9.27 -16.31
CA PHE A 134 -8.03 -9.24 -15.83
C PHE A 134 -7.69 -10.47 -14.98
N LYS A 135 -8.53 -10.84 -14.01
CA LYS A 135 -8.27 -12.00 -13.14
C LYS A 135 -8.30 -13.31 -13.92
N ASP A 136 -9.23 -13.47 -14.86
CA ASP A 136 -9.32 -14.65 -15.71
C ASP A 136 -8.06 -14.79 -16.58
N GLU A 137 -7.58 -13.70 -17.18
CA GLU A 137 -6.32 -13.68 -17.95
C GLU A 137 -5.09 -14.02 -17.10
N VAL A 138 -5.08 -13.63 -15.82
CA VAL A 138 -3.99 -13.98 -14.90
C VAL A 138 -4.06 -15.45 -14.50
N ASP A 139 -5.26 -15.96 -14.20
CA ASP A 139 -5.48 -17.35 -13.79
C ASP A 139 -5.25 -18.35 -14.94
N SER A 140 -5.51 -17.94 -16.19
CA SER A 140 -5.19 -18.72 -17.39
C SER A 140 -3.75 -18.57 -17.87
N GLU A 141 -2.91 -17.82 -17.12
CA GLU A 141 -1.52 -17.51 -17.45
C GLU A 141 -1.34 -16.72 -18.77
N GLU A 142 -2.41 -16.13 -19.32
CA GLU A 142 -2.37 -15.26 -20.51
C GLU A 142 -1.73 -13.91 -20.22
N ARG A 143 -1.84 -13.43 -18.97
CA ARG A 143 -1.25 -12.18 -18.50
C ARG A 143 -0.26 -12.44 -17.36
N ALA A 144 1.03 -12.30 -17.63
CA ALA A 144 2.08 -12.45 -16.63
C ALA A 144 2.28 -11.18 -15.79
N ARG A 145 2.59 -11.36 -14.50
CA ARG A 145 3.01 -10.26 -13.62
C ARG A 145 4.28 -9.59 -14.16
N PRO A 146 4.31 -8.25 -14.31
CA PRO A 146 5.52 -7.55 -14.71
C PRO A 146 6.69 -7.83 -13.76
N ARG A 147 7.88 -8.05 -14.32
CA ARG A 147 9.11 -8.17 -13.52
C ARG A 147 9.60 -6.79 -13.17
N ASN A 148 9.77 -6.50 -11.89
CA ASN A 148 10.41 -5.26 -11.48
C ASN A 148 11.35 -5.48 -10.29
N SER A 149 12.44 -4.71 -10.29
CA SER A 149 13.48 -4.74 -9.27
C SER A 149 13.27 -3.68 -8.17
N LYS A 150 12.26 -2.81 -8.32
CA LYS A 150 12.01 -1.74 -7.35
C LYS A 150 11.36 -2.32 -6.09
N PRO A 151 11.86 -1.98 -4.89
CA PRO A 151 11.27 -2.43 -3.65
C PRO A 151 9.84 -1.89 -3.49
N ARG A 152 8.95 -2.67 -2.85
CA ARG A 152 7.57 -2.25 -2.55
C ARG A 152 7.60 -0.94 -1.76
N ASN A 153 6.77 0.00 -2.17
CA ASN A 153 6.61 1.29 -1.50
C ASN A 153 5.49 1.16 -0.46
N VAL A 154 5.85 0.78 0.76
CA VAL A 154 4.92 0.62 1.89
C VAL A 154 5.14 1.76 2.88
N GLU A 155 4.06 2.35 3.38
CA GLU A 155 4.15 3.54 4.23
C GLU A 155 4.76 3.24 5.59
N GLU A 156 4.48 2.06 6.14
CA GLU A 156 4.99 1.58 7.43
C GLU A 156 6.51 1.60 7.44
N ARG A 157 7.15 1.26 6.31
CA ARG A 157 8.61 1.31 6.20
C ARG A 157 9.15 2.70 6.49
N ASP A 158 8.54 3.73 5.92
CA ASP A 158 8.96 5.11 6.15
C ASP A 158 8.73 5.51 7.62
N ASP A 159 7.63 5.05 8.23
CA ASP A 159 7.33 5.30 9.64
C ASP A 159 8.41 4.68 10.56
N PHE A 160 8.78 3.42 10.32
CA PHE A 160 9.84 2.77 11.08
C PHE A 160 11.23 3.37 10.84
N ILE A 161 11.55 3.76 9.61
CA ILE A 161 12.80 4.48 9.34
C ILE A 161 12.82 5.79 10.13
N ALA A 162 11.71 6.52 10.21
CA ALA A 162 11.62 7.75 11.00
C ALA A 162 11.79 7.48 12.51
N MET A 163 11.26 6.38 13.03
CA MET A 163 11.51 5.95 14.41
C MET A 163 13.00 5.72 14.68
N VAL A 164 13.70 4.98 13.80
CA VAL A 164 15.15 4.75 13.95
C VAL A 164 15.94 6.06 13.87
N ILE A 165 15.55 6.99 12.99
CA ILE A 165 16.16 8.33 12.93
C ILE A 165 16.03 9.05 14.28
N HIS A 166 14.84 9.02 14.88
CA HIS A 166 14.60 9.63 16.18
C HIS A 166 15.39 8.93 17.31
N GLU A 167 15.44 7.60 17.31
CA GLU A 167 16.23 6.85 18.30
C GLU A 167 17.72 7.17 18.21
N VAL A 168 18.28 7.22 17.01
CA VAL A 168 19.68 7.62 16.79
C VAL A 168 19.93 9.04 17.32
N HIS A 169 19.00 9.97 17.08
CA HIS A 169 19.06 11.32 17.64
C HIS A 169 19.11 11.29 19.18
N CYS A 170 18.22 10.53 19.83
CA CYS A 170 18.15 10.47 21.29
C CYS A 170 19.36 9.78 21.92
N ILE A 171 19.81 8.65 21.37
CA ILE A 171 20.88 7.83 21.97
C ILE A 171 22.24 8.51 21.80
N PHE A 172 22.52 9.03 20.60
CA PHE A 172 23.83 9.58 20.26
C PHE A 172 23.89 11.11 20.36
N ASN A 173 22.78 11.76 20.74
CA ASN A 173 22.65 13.20 20.91
C ASN A 173 23.15 14.01 19.70
N VAL A 174 22.78 13.57 18.50
CA VAL A 174 23.11 14.21 17.22
C VAL A 174 21.90 14.94 16.66
N PRO A 175 22.03 16.06 15.94
CA PRO A 175 20.88 16.71 15.32
C PRO A 175 20.13 15.76 14.36
N LEU A 176 18.80 15.87 14.31
CA LEU A 176 17.96 15.03 13.45
C LEU A 176 18.36 15.15 11.96
N THR A 177 18.59 16.37 11.51
CA THR A 177 18.97 16.69 10.12
C THR A 177 20.20 17.57 10.08
N ARG A 178 21.01 17.40 9.04
CA ARG A 178 22.17 18.26 8.76
C ARG A 178 21.72 19.65 8.34
N ASN A 179 22.37 20.68 8.86
CA ASN A 179 22.28 22.04 8.34
C ASN A 179 22.99 22.11 6.97
N ASP A 180 22.32 22.60 5.93
CA ASP A 180 22.87 22.64 4.56
C ASP A 180 24.12 23.53 4.43
N ALA A 181 24.39 24.40 5.41
CA ALA A 181 25.59 25.22 5.48
C ALA A 181 26.78 24.58 6.22
N SER A 182 26.63 23.36 6.77
CA SER A 182 27.69 22.66 7.51
C SER A 182 28.33 21.57 6.67
N ASP A 183 29.67 21.52 6.68
CA ASP A 183 30.46 20.47 6.03
C ASP A 183 30.47 19.14 6.79
N HIS A 184 29.88 19.08 7.99
CA HIS A 184 29.96 17.93 8.87
C HIS A 184 28.77 16.99 8.58
N CYS A 185 29.02 15.69 8.40
CA CYS A 185 27.97 14.69 8.13
C CYS A 185 27.38 14.09 9.43
N ASP A 186 27.29 14.87 10.51
CA ASP A 186 26.97 14.38 11.86
C ASP A 186 25.48 14.61 12.21
N SER A 187 24.56 14.09 11.39
CA SER A 187 23.13 14.06 11.72
C SER A 187 22.57 12.64 11.79
N ALA A 188 21.46 12.46 12.50
CA ALA A 188 20.78 11.17 12.57
C ALA A 188 20.38 10.67 11.18
N CYS A 189 19.88 11.55 10.30
CA CYS A 189 19.59 11.19 8.91
C CYS A 189 20.83 10.73 8.13
N ASP A 190 22.01 11.32 8.36
CA ASP A 190 23.26 10.89 7.72
C ASP A 190 23.67 9.49 8.20
N ILE A 191 23.60 9.26 9.51
CA ILE A 191 23.92 7.97 10.14
C ILE A 191 22.99 6.87 9.62
N VAL A 192 21.69 7.14 9.54
CA VAL A 192 20.70 6.18 9.02
C VAL A 192 20.87 5.94 7.53
N ALA A 193 21.20 6.96 6.73
CA ALA A 193 21.52 6.79 5.31
C ALA A 193 22.77 5.91 5.09
N GLU A 194 23.80 6.11 5.92
CA GLU A 194 25.00 5.29 5.93
C GLU A 194 24.70 3.85 6.35
N ALA A 195 23.91 3.64 7.41
CA ALA A 195 23.46 2.32 7.85
C ALA A 195 22.70 1.57 6.76
N MET A 196 21.77 2.24 6.05
CA MET A 196 21.05 1.66 4.91
C MET A 196 21.97 1.25 3.76
N THR A 197 23.05 2.00 3.54
CA THR A 197 24.10 1.65 2.57
C THR A 197 24.84 0.38 3.01
N VAL A 198 25.19 0.27 4.29
CA VAL A 198 25.87 -0.90 4.88
C VAL A 198 25.04 -2.17 4.68
N ILE A 199 23.74 -2.12 5.01
CA ILE A 199 22.83 -3.28 4.84
C ILE A 199 22.32 -3.47 3.41
N ARG A 200 22.79 -2.65 2.45
CA ARG A 200 22.44 -2.69 1.03
C ARG A 200 20.93 -2.60 0.76
N LYS A 201 20.23 -1.77 1.54
CA LYS A 201 18.79 -1.48 1.37
C LYS A 201 18.60 -0.05 0.90
N SER A 202 17.49 0.19 0.18
CA SER A 202 17.03 1.54 -0.15
C SER A 202 15.98 2.02 0.86
N PRO A 203 15.73 3.33 1.00
CA PRO A 203 16.56 4.41 0.52
C PRO A 203 17.89 4.46 1.28
N SER A 204 18.95 4.94 0.63
CA SER A 204 20.30 5.04 1.21
C SER A 204 20.90 6.44 1.08
N SER A 205 20.13 7.42 0.60
CA SER A 205 20.59 8.81 0.47
C SER A 205 20.04 9.70 1.58
N ILE A 206 20.84 10.69 1.98
CA ILE A 206 20.46 11.71 2.96
C ILE A 206 19.18 12.44 2.57
N ASP A 207 19.02 12.80 1.29
CA ASP A 207 17.82 13.50 0.80
C ASP A 207 16.55 12.66 0.97
N SER A 208 16.68 11.33 0.82
CA SER A 208 15.56 10.42 1.04
C SER A 208 15.22 10.32 2.52
N MET A 209 16.23 10.21 3.40
CA MET A 209 16.02 10.21 4.85
C MET A 209 15.39 11.50 5.34
N ARG A 210 15.85 12.64 4.84
CA ARG A 210 15.28 13.96 5.15
C ARG A 210 13.82 14.06 4.70
N LYS A 211 13.47 13.53 3.53
CA LYS A 211 12.08 13.47 3.05
C LYS A 211 11.21 12.59 3.93
N ILE A 212 11.69 11.40 4.30
CA ILE A 212 11.00 10.49 5.22
C ILE A 212 10.76 11.19 6.55
N TRP A 213 11.81 11.74 7.16
CA TRP A 213 11.72 12.47 8.42
C TRP A 213 10.72 13.63 8.33
N SER A 214 10.83 14.48 7.30
CA SER A 214 9.93 15.62 7.13
C SER A 214 8.46 15.22 6.97
N LYS A 215 8.18 14.06 6.35
CA LYS A 215 6.82 13.53 6.18
C LYS A 215 6.28 12.91 7.46
N ARG A 216 7.14 12.28 8.28
CA ARG A 216 6.76 11.40 9.40
C ARG A 216 7.05 11.95 10.80
N ALA A 217 7.75 13.08 10.92
CA ALA A 217 8.16 13.67 12.20
C ALA A 217 7.01 14.03 13.15
N LEU A 218 5.76 14.10 12.67
CA LEU A 218 4.58 14.35 13.51
C LEU A 218 3.99 13.07 14.13
N ALA A 219 4.45 11.90 13.70
CA ALA A 219 3.97 10.60 14.17
C ALA A 219 4.91 9.94 15.19
N VAL A 220 6.08 10.55 15.45
CA VAL A 220 7.13 10.12 16.39
C VAL A 220 7.24 11.16 17.49
#